data_AF-A0A651EHK3-F1
#
_entry.id   AF-A0A651EHK3-F1
#
_cell.length_a   1.000
_cell.length_b   1.000
_cell.length_c   1.000
_cell.angle_alpha   90.00
_cell.angle_beta   90.00
_cell.angle_gamma   90.00
#
_symmetry.space_group_name_H-M   'P 1'
#
loop_
_entity.id
_entity.type
_entity.pdbx_description
1 polymer ?
#
loop_
_entity_poly.entity_id
_entity_poly.type
_entity_poly.pdbx_seq_one_letter_code
_entity_poly.pdbx_strand_id
1 'polypeptide(L)'
;MNAVYSRAMNNNRSKLRRGLVVRLVAGLFLVLSLGGCELFPWIGQSRVLTAQTQIIDSNGNTYSVGFDQVTGIRQDPFVRKVDSGGQEVWRIRHDQTSVDARAVSVALDGNDVPYVLFSTDGGSNDSGRIQLNHVQGQPFNGAPFPSYGPGGGGKVSIVARLDPENGRITAGTFLIARLGNGNTNSFQPEALAVSGTTVWVQARSSAWPPAAGARSGGGWIRFDPERFNDETRSGGNDRFQVLLPLDLTELLAVRWLDQNE
;
A
#
# COMPACT_ATOMS: atom_id res chain seq x y z
N MET A 1 31.97 -18.73 -86.19
CA MET A 1 32.11 -17.28 -85.93
C MET A 1 32.43 -17.08 -84.46
N ASN A 2 33.70 -16.74 -84.21
CA ASN A 2 34.30 -15.98 -83.11
C ASN A 2 33.95 -16.24 -81.62
N ALA A 3 34.99 -16.75 -80.96
CA ALA A 3 35.58 -16.32 -79.68
C ALA A 3 35.10 -16.96 -78.36
N VAL A 4 36.10 -17.59 -77.73
CA VAL A 4 36.15 -18.29 -76.44
C VAL A 4 37.05 -17.46 -75.49
N TYR A 5 36.88 -17.65 -74.16
CA TYR A 5 37.75 -17.22 -73.03
C TYR A 5 37.73 -15.72 -72.67
N SER A 6 37.79 -15.24 -71.42
CA SER A 6 38.13 -15.74 -70.07
C SER A 6 37.43 -14.81 -69.03
N ARG A 7 37.40 -14.96 -67.69
CA ARG A 7 38.39 -15.42 -66.70
C ARG A 7 37.71 -15.59 -65.32
N ALA A 8 38.26 -16.48 -64.50
CA ALA A 8 37.80 -16.86 -63.16
C ALA A 8 38.26 -15.91 -62.03
N MET A 9 37.53 -15.87 -60.91
CA MET A 9 37.95 -16.28 -59.55
C MET A 9 37.18 -15.59 -58.40
N ASN A 10 37.02 -16.36 -57.31
CA ASN A 10 37.06 -15.97 -55.88
C ASN A 10 35.77 -15.75 -55.05
N ASN A 11 35.59 -16.74 -54.15
CA ASN A 11 35.59 -16.63 -52.69
C ASN A 11 34.42 -15.97 -51.92
N ASN A 12 33.93 -16.81 -51.00
CA ASN A 12 33.72 -16.55 -49.58
C ASN A 12 32.37 -16.02 -49.04
N ARG A 13 31.96 -16.73 -47.98
CA ARG A 13 31.16 -16.32 -46.82
C ARG A 13 29.64 -16.31 -46.97
N SER A 14 29.04 -17.45 -46.61
CA SER A 14 27.69 -17.50 -46.03
C SER A 14 27.69 -16.73 -44.69
N LYS A 15 26.89 -15.66 -44.62
CA LYS A 15 26.71 -14.84 -43.41
C LYS A 15 25.71 -15.51 -42.48
N LEU A 16 26.12 -15.65 -41.21
CA LEU A 16 25.29 -16.00 -40.07
C LEU A 16 24.01 -15.14 -39.99
N ARG A 17 22.87 -15.77 -39.67
CA ARG A 17 21.80 -15.12 -38.89
C ARG A 17 21.56 -15.92 -37.62
N ARG A 18 21.81 -15.25 -36.50
CA ARG A 18 21.73 -15.75 -35.12
C ARG A 18 20.28 -16.11 -34.79
N GLY A 19 20.01 -17.39 -34.51
CA GLY A 19 18.83 -17.82 -33.77
C GLY A 19 19.18 -17.81 -32.28
N LEU A 20 18.63 -16.85 -31.53
CA LEU A 20 18.76 -16.79 -30.08
C LEU A 20 17.80 -17.83 -29.47
N VAL A 21 18.36 -18.91 -28.93
CA VAL A 21 17.65 -19.87 -28.09
C VAL A 21 17.50 -19.24 -26.70
N VAL A 22 16.31 -18.79 -26.34
CA VAL A 22 16.00 -18.43 -24.95
C VAL A 22 15.73 -19.72 -24.19
N ARG A 23 16.69 -20.15 -23.38
CA ARG A 23 16.49 -21.22 -22.40
C ARG A 23 15.80 -20.60 -21.17
N LEU A 24 14.56 -20.99 -20.92
CA LEU A 24 13.89 -20.77 -19.65
C LEU A 24 14.65 -21.54 -18.57
N VAL A 25 15.29 -20.82 -17.65
CA VAL A 25 15.75 -21.39 -16.38
C VAL A 25 14.64 -21.11 -15.37
N ALA A 26 13.81 -22.11 -15.09
CA ALA A 26 12.91 -22.07 -13.96
C ALA A 26 13.75 -22.26 -12.69
N GLY A 27 14.09 -21.16 -12.02
CA GLY A 27 14.73 -21.19 -10.71
C GLY A 27 13.73 -21.63 -9.66
N LEU A 28 13.90 -22.85 -9.14
CA LEU A 28 13.25 -23.32 -7.92
C LEU A 28 13.80 -22.53 -6.74
N PHE A 29 13.04 -21.55 -6.24
CA PHE A 29 13.38 -20.82 -5.01
C PHE A 29 12.76 -21.53 -3.81
N LEU A 30 13.61 -22.25 -3.07
CA LEU A 30 13.28 -22.75 -1.75
C LEU A 30 13.45 -21.59 -0.75
N VAL A 31 12.34 -21.00 -0.29
CA VAL A 31 12.37 -19.99 0.78
C VAL A 31 12.28 -20.72 2.12
N LEU A 32 13.40 -20.78 2.84
CA LEU A 32 13.39 -21.18 4.25
C LEU A 32 12.92 -19.98 5.08
N SER A 33 11.68 -20.06 5.53
CA SER A 33 11.08 -19.10 6.46
C SER A 33 11.70 -19.25 7.85
N LEU A 34 12.60 -18.32 8.19
CA LEU A 34 12.93 -17.96 9.55
C LEU A 34 13.13 -16.44 9.60
N GLY A 35 12.11 -15.71 10.07
CA GLY A 35 12.21 -14.31 10.49
C GLY A 35 12.04 -13.26 9.39
N GLY A 36 10.79 -12.82 9.18
CA GLY A 36 10.42 -11.41 8.98
C GLY A 36 10.84 -10.63 7.73
N CYS A 37 11.84 -11.04 6.95
CA CYS A 37 12.34 -10.25 5.82
C CYS A 37 12.33 -11.08 4.53
N GLU A 38 11.22 -11.01 3.80
CA GLU A 38 11.16 -11.48 2.42
C GLU A 38 11.56 -10.33 1.49
N LEU A 39 12.61 -10.52 0.68
CA LEU A 39 12.98 -9.60 -0.40
C LEU A 39 11.92 -9.70 -1.51
N PHE A 40 11.08 -8.67 -1.69
CA PHE A 40 10.08 -8.64 -2.76
C PHE A 40 10.70 -8.11 -4.06
N PRO A 41 10.50 -8.79 -5.20
CA PRO A 41 10.97 -8.28 -6.48
C PRO A 41 10.12 -7.08 -6.95
N TRP A 42 10.72 -6.31 -7.87
CA TRP A 42 10.26 -5.15 -8.63
C TRP A 42 8.77 -4.75 -8.61
N ILE A 43 8.55 -3.44 -8.77
CA ILE A 43 7.26 -2.71 -8.91
C ILE A 43 6.39 -3.19 -10.11
N GLY A 44 6.61 -4.39 -10.66
CA GLY A 44 5.85 -4.95 -11.78
C GLY A 44 4.77 -5.99 -11.44
N GLN A 45 4.79 -6.62 -10.25
CA GLN A 45 3.85 -7.70 -9.91
C GLN A 45 2.88 -7.36 -8.79
N SER A 46 1.61 -7.72 -8.97
CA SER A 46 0.59 -7.69 -7.92
C SER A 46 0.81 -8.78 -6.88
N ARG A 47 0.17 -8.62 -5.71
CA ARG A 47 0.23 -9.61 -4.64
C ARG A 47 -1.04 -9.57 -3.81
N VAL A 48 -1.58 -10.75 -3.51
CA VAL A 48 -2.60 -10.89 -2.47
C VAL A 48 -1.91 -10.84 -1.11
N LEU A 49 -2.29 -9.86 -0.29
CA LEU A 49 -1.80 -9.69 1.07
C LEU A 49 -2.79 -10.30 2.08
N THR A 50 -2.27 -10.68 3.25
CA THR A 50 -3.08 -11.14 4.39
C THR A 50 -2.91 -10.17 5.55
N ALA A 51 -4.01 -9.73 6.14
CA ALA A 51 -3.98 -8.86 7.30
C ALA A 51 -3.27 -9.53 8.48
N GLN A 52 -2.36 -8.82 9.11
CA GLN A 52 -1.71 -9.24 10.36
C GLN A 52 -2.18 -8.32 11.46
N THR A 53 -2.87 -8.84 12.47
CA THR A 53 -3.30 -8.06 13.64
C THR A 53 -2.26 -8.06 14.76
N GLN A 54 -1.20 -8.88 14.61
CA GLN A 54 -0.09 -8.96 15.54
C GLN A 54 1.20 -9.29 14.78
N ILE A 55 2.33 -8.71 15.21
CA ILE A 55 3.66 -8.98 14.68
C ILE A 55 4.72 -8.87 15.79
N ILE A 56 5.87 -9.52 15.62
CA ILE A 56 6.98 -9.53 16.58
C ILE A 56 8.21 -8.93 15.89
N ASP A 57 8.89 -7.99 16.57
CA ASP A 57 10.13 -7.38 16.08
C ASP A 57 11.37 -8.26 16.38
N SER A 58 12.54 -7.86 15.87
CA SER A 58 13.78 -8.63 16.08
C SER A 58 14.24 -8.72 17.54
N ASN A 59 13.76 -7.83 18.41
CA ASN A 59 14.02 -7.83 19.85
C ASN A 59 13.00 -8.67 20.64
N GLY A 60 12.01 -9.26 19.97
CA GLY A 60 10.94 -10.03 20.61
C GLY A 60 9.81 -9.19 21.17
N ASN A 61 9.75 -7.88 20.88
CA ASN A 61 8.60 -7.07 21.25
C ASN A 61 7.42 -7.41 20.33
N THR A 62 6.24 -7.53 20.92
CA THR A 62 5.00 -7.80 20.20
C THR A 62 4.21 -6.53 19.97
N TYR A 63 3.85 -6.26 18.72
CA TYR A 63 2.92 -5.21 18.33
C TYR A 63 1.57 -5.84 18.03
N SER A 64 0.48 -5.29 18.56
CA SER A 64 -0.88 -5.71 18.21
C SER A 64 -1.80 -4.54 17.91
N VAL A 65 -2.76 -4.78 17.02
CA VAL A 65 -3.72 -3.77 16.54
C VAL A 65 -5.15 -4.24 16.72
N GLY A 66 -6.06 -3.29 16.90
CA GLY A 66 -7.49 -3.56 16.98
C GLY A 66 -8.29 -2.31 17.25
N PHE A 67 -9.37 -2.47 18.02
CA PHE A 67 -10.20 -1.37 18.46
C PHE A 67 -10.78 -1.61 19.86
N ASP A 68 -11.05 -0.53 20.57
CA ASP A 68 -11.85 -0.53 21.80
C ASP A 68 -13.30 -0.19 21.45
N GLN A 69 -14.25 -1.00 21.91
CA GLN A 69 -15.67 -0.66 21.82
C GLN A 69 -16.01 0.38 22.91
N VAL A 70 -16.22 1.64 22.53
CA VAL A 70 -16.43 2.73 23.50
C VAL A 70 -17.91 2.98 23.76
N THR A 71 -18.75 2.88 22.74
CA THR A 71 -20.21 2.90 22.86
C THR A 71 -20.80 1.84 21.93
N GLY A 72 -22.11 1.59 21.94
CA GLY A 72 -22.72 0.62 21.00
C GLY A 72 -22.55 0.93 19.51
N ILE A 73 -22.14 2.15 19.17
CA ILE A 73 -21.98 2.64 17.79
C ILE A 73 -20.63 3.31 17.53
N ARG A 74 -19.68 3.22 18.49
CA ARG A 74 -18.36 3.85 18.39
C ARG A 74 -17.24 2.92 18.80
N GLN A 75 -16.23 2.84 17.93
CA GLN A 75 -14.97 2.13 18.14
C GLN A 75 -13.77 3.09 17.98
N ASP A 76 -12.80 2.96 18.90
CA ASP A 76 -11.54 3.71 18.85
C ASP A 76 -10.40 2.75 18.45
N PRO A 77 -9.58 3.06 17.43
CA PRO A 77 -8.49 2.20 16.98
C PRO A 77 -7.37 2.19 18.00
N PHE A 78 -6.86 1.01 18.38
CA PHE A 78 -5.68 0.92 19.23
C PHE A 78 -4.50 0.23 18.55
N VAL A 79 -3.30 0.65 18.97
CA VAL A 79 -2.04 -0.07 18.74
C VAL A 79 -1.38 -0.27 20.10
N ARG A 80 -0.79 -1.44 20.30
CA ARG A 80 -0.14 -1.83 21.55
C ARG A 80 1.23 -2.43 21.27
N LYS A 81 2.22 -2.10 22.10
CA LYS A 81 3.52 -2.77 22.15
C LYS A 81 3.75 -3.41 23.52
N VAL A 82 4.23 -4.63 23.49
CA VAL A 82 4.63 -5.43 24.65
C VAL A 82 6.08 -5.83 24.46
N ASP A 83 6.89 -5.79 25.50
CA ASP A 83 8.26 -6.28 25.42
C ASP A 83 8.34 -7.81 25.38
N SER A 84 9.55 -8.33 25.16
CA SER A 84 9.81 -9.78 25.13
C SER A 84 9.52 -10.50 26.46
N GLY A 85 9.40 -9.75 27.56
CA GLY A 85 9.03 -10.26 28.89
C GLY A 85 7.52 -10.28 29.13
N GLY A 86 6.71 -9.77 28.20
CA GLY A 86 5.26 -9.70 28.33
C GLY A 86 4.76 -8.42 29.01
N GLN A 87 5.64 -7.46 29.32
CA GLN A 87 5.27 -6.19 29.95
C GLN A 87 4.82 -5.18 28.88
N GLU A 88 3.71 -4.49 29.15
CA GLU A 88 3.25 -3.42 28.26
C GLU A 88 4.24 -2.26 28.28
N VAL A 89 4.74 -1.90 27.08
CA VAL A 89 5.58 -0.72 26.87
C VAL A 89 4.70 0.50 26.63
N TRP A 90 3.74 0.37 25.72
CA TRP A 90 2.74 1.40 25.44
C TRP A 90 1.48 0.82 24.79
N ARG A 91 0.38 1.56 24.93
CA ARG A 91 -0.89 1.32 24.23
C ARG A 91 -1.56 2.65 23.94
N ILE A 92 -1.90 2.90 22.67
CA ILE A 92 -2.46 4.17 22.22
C ILE A 92 -3.76 3.96 21.47
N ARG A 93 -4.77 4.79 21.76
CA ARG A 93 -5.94 4.99 20.91
C ARG A 93 -5.68 6.14 19.96
N HIS A 94 -5.52 5.85 18.67
CA HIS A 94 -5.07 6.83 17.68
C HIS A 94 -6.17 7.75 17.18
N ASP A 95 -7.44 7.36 17.32
CA ASP A 95 -8.59 8.21 17.08
C ASP A 95 -9.55 8.06 18.27
N GLN A 96 -10.08 9.18 18.75
CA GLN A 96 -11.00 9.22 19.88
C GLN A 96 -12.17 10.17 19.64
N THR A 97 -12.49 10.40 18.36
CA THR A 97 -13.56 11.30 17.95
C THR A 97 -14.92 10.62 18.05
N SER A 98 -15.94 11.18 17.40
CA SER A 98 -17.25 10.53 17.29
C SER A 98 -17.35 9.55 16.12
N VAL A 99 -16.34 9.46 15.25
CA VAL A 99 -16.37 8.54 14.10
C VAL A 99 -15.85 7.16 14.47
N ASP A 100 -16.39 6.14 13.81
CA ASP A 100 -15.93 4.77 13.96
C ASP A 100 -14.55 4.63 13.31
N ALA A 101 -13.57 4.10 14.04
CA ALA A 101 -12.24 3.84 13.51
C ALA A 101 -11.63 2.55 14.09
N ARG A 102 -10.76 1.90 13.30
CA ARG A 102 -10.16 0.60 13.63
C ARG A 102 -8.72 0.55 13.16
N ALA A 103 -7.83 -0.12 13.91
CA ALA A 103 -6.53 -0.53 13.41
C ALA A 103 -6.66 -1.95 12.87
N VAL A 104 -6.37 -2.14 11.58
CA VAL A 104 -6.76 -3.34 10.80
C VAL A 104 -5.58 -4.27 10.56
N SER A 105 -4.41 -3.71 10.24
CA SER A 105 -3.21 -4.51 9.97
C SER A 105 -1.95 -3.76 10.44
N VAL A 106 -0.94 -4.51 10.87
CA VAL A 106 0.39 -4.02 11.23
C VAL A 106 1.47 -4.76 10.43
N ALA A 107 2.53 -4.07 10.08
CA ALA A 107 3.74 -4.63 9.47
C ALA A 107 4.97 -3.88 9.99
N LEU A 108 6.14 -4.51 9.93
CA LEU A 108 7.42 -3.89 10.27
C LEU A 108 8.27 -3.71 9.01
N ASP A 109 9.04 -2.64 8.93
CA ASP A 109 10.11 -2.53 7.93
C ASP A 109 11.38 -3.27 8.36
N GLY A 110 12.44 -3.21 7.54
CA GLY A 110 13.71 -3.88 7.82
C GLY A 110 14.47 -3.36 9.05
N ASN A 111 14.01 -2.27 9.67
CA ASN A 111 14.58 -1.69 10.89
C ASN A 111 13.61 -1.80 12.08
N ASP A 112 12.61 -2.69 12.01
CA ASP A 112 11.57 -2.86 13.01
C ASP A 112 10.70 -1.62 13.26
N VAL A 113 10.62 -0.71 12.28
CA VAL A 113 9.71 0.44 12.38
C VAL A 113 8.29 -0.02 12.02
N PRO A 114 7.29 0.17 12.90
CA PRO A 114 5.93 -0.26 12.66
C PRO A 114 5.18 0.66 11.69
N TYR A 115 4.49 0.02 10.75
CA TYR A 115 3.48 0.63 9.87
C TYR A 115 2.13 0.01 10.20
N VAL A 116 1.10 0.84 10.31
CA VAL A 116 -0.25 0.43 10.66
C VAL A 116 -1.24 0.95 9.63
N LEU A 117 -2.14 0.06 9.23
CA LEU A 117 -3.28 0.34 8.37
C LEU A 117 -4.52 0.50 9.24
N PHE A 118 -5.06 1.70 9.27
CA PHE A 118 -6.29 2.03 9.98
C PHE A 118 -7.47 2.19 9.01
N SER A 119 -8.69 2.10 9.53
CA SER A 119 -9.91 2.56 8.87
C SER A 119 -10.54 3.70 9.66
N THR A 120 -11.26 4.59 8.95
CA THR A 120 -12.22 5.51 9.58
C THR A 120 -13.48 5.64 8.73
N ASP A 121 -14.65 5.62 9.38
CA ASP A 121 -15.99 5.59 8.76
C ASP A 121 -16.53 7.03 8.54
N GLY A 122 -15.63 7.97 8.26
CA GLY A 122 -15.94 9.39 8.06
C GLY A 122 -14.82 10.30 8.55
N GLY A 123 -14.75 11.53 8.04
CA GLY A 123 -13.84 12.54 8.57
C GLY A 123 -14.40 13.14 9.87
N SER A 124 -13.52 13.41 10.83
CA SER A 124 -13.82 14.28 11.97
C SER A 124 -12.99 15.57 11.90
N ASN A 125 -13.56 16.66 12.42
CA ASN A 125 -12.87 17.94 12.63
C ASN A 125 -12.44 18.14 14.09
N ASP A 126 -12.67 17.17 14.96
CA ASP A 126 -12.27 17.21 16.36
C ASP A 126 -10.76 17.06 16.52
N SER A 127 -10.23 17.54 17.64
CA SER A 127 -8.80 17.42 17.98
C SER A 127 -8.36 15.98 18.27
N GLY A 128 -9.30 15.09 18.61
CA GLY A 128 -9.05 13.67 18.86
C GLY A 128 -8.82 12.82 17.61
N ARG A 129 -8.87 13.42 16.41
CA ARG A 129 -8.68 12.69 15.15
C ARG A 129 -7.24 12.26 14.96
N ILE A 130 -7.05 11.16 14.24
CA ILE A 130 -5.74 10.55 13.99
C ILE A 130 -4.64 11.46 13.43
N GLN A 131 -4.98 12.54 12.71
CA GLN A 131 -3.96 13.48 12.23
C GLN A 131 -3.34 14.36 13.32
N LEU A 132 -4.01 14.49 14.47
CA LEU A 132 -3.63 15.37 15.56
C LEU A 132 -3.38 14.60 16.86
N ASN A 133 -4.03 13.45 17.03
CA ASN A 133 -3.93 12.68 18.25
C ASN A 133 -2.69 11.78 18.24
N HIS A 134 -1.89 11.83 19.30
CA HIS A 134 -0.66 11.06 19.45
C HIS A 134 0.29 11.13 18.23
N VAL A 135 0.48 12.33 17.68
CA VAL A 135 1.37 12.57 16.52
C VAL A 135 2.67 13.28 16.92
N GLN A 136 3.73 13.12 16.13
CA GLN A 136 4.98 13.88 16.26
C GLN A 136 5.09 14.91 15.11
N GLY A 137 5.15 16.20 15.46
CA GLY A 137 5.20 17.27 14.46
C GLY A 137 3.91 17.38 13.66
N GLN A 138 4.02 17.34 12.32
CA GLN A 138 2.89 17.39 11.38
C GLN A 138 3.01 16.23 10.39
N PRO A 139 2.78 14.97 10.81
CA PRO A 139 3.20 13.79 10.04
C PRO A 139 2.40 13.55 8.76
N PHE A 140 1.26 14.23 8.60
CA PHE A 140 0.46 14.20 7.37
C PHE A 140 0.81 15.34 6.41
N ASN A 141 1.69 16.28 6.80
CA ASN A 141 2.11 17.35 5.90
C ASN A 141 2.97 16.78 4.77
N GLY A 142 2.69 17.18 3.53
CA GLY A 142 3.37 16.63 2.36
C GLY A 142 2.90 15.23 1.93
N ALA A 143 1.97 14.60 2.65
CA ALA A 143 1.33 13.36 2.21
C ALA A 143 0.52 13.57 0.91
N PRO A 144 0.31 12.52 0.09
CA PRO A 144 -0.54 12.63 -1.09
C PRO A 144 -1.98 12.97 -0.69
N PHE A 145 -2.48 12.39 0.41
CA PHE A 145 -3.78 12.73 0.98
C PHE A 145 -3.65 12.98 2.50
N PRO A 146 -3.56 14.24 2.95
CA PRO A 146 -3.32 14.57 4.36
C PRO A 146 -4.57 14.44 5.24
N SER A 147 -5.75 14.26 4.65
CA SER A 147 -7.01 14.20 5.39
C SER A 147 -8.08 13.41 4.64
N TYR A 148 -9.18 13.16 5.33
CA TYR A 148 -10.39 12.56 4.77
C TYR A 148 -10.92 13.35 3.55
N GLY A 149 -10.82 14.68 3.56
CA GLY A 149 -11.37 15.53 2.50
C GLY A 149 -12.86 15.87 2.66
N PRO A 150 -13.52 16.43 1.62
CA PRO A 150 -14.93 16.80 1.67
C PRO A 150 -15.86 15.59 1.64
N GLY A 151 -17.05 15.72 2.23
CA GLY A 151 -18.06 14.65 2.33
C GLY A 151 -18.07 13.97 3.70
N GLY A 152 -18.56 12.72 3.74
CA GLY A 152 -18.66 11.93 4.98
C GLY A 152 -19.23 10.54 4.73
N GLY A 153 -19.18 9.68 5.75
CA GLY A 153 -19.77 8.33 5.77
C GLY A 153 -19.00 7.24 5.02
N GLY A 154 -18.22 7.58 3.99
CA GLY A 154 -17.34 6.62 3.32
C GLY A 154 -16.27 6.09 4.28
N LYS A 155 -16.03 4.77 4.25
CA LYS A 155 -14.98 4.10 5.04
C LYS A 155 -13.67 4.11 4.29
N VAL A 156 -12.66 4.77 4.83
CA VAL A 156 -11.39 5.03 4.14
C VAL A 156 -10.23 4.41 4.88
N SER A 157 -9.13 4.20 4.16
CA SER A 157 -7.89 3.66 4.72
C SER A 157 -6.96 4.79 5.15
N ILE A 158 -6.18 4.55 6.19
CA ILE A 158 -5.09 5.43 6.61
C ILE A 158 -3.87 4.56 6.84
N VAL A 159 -2.75 4.92 6.21
CA VAL A 159 -1.46 4.28 6.44
C VAL A 159 -0.64 5.22 7.30
N ALA A 160 -0.09 4.72 8.40
CA ALA A 160 0.76 5.51 9.27
C ALA A 160 2.00 4.73 9.71
N ARG A 161 3.13 5.42 9.75
CA ARG A 161 4.38 4.97 10.36
C ARG A 161 4.41 5.45 11.81
N LEU A 162 4.66 4.55 12.75
CA LEU A 162 4.75 4.89 14.18
C LEU A 162 6.20 4.89 14.65
N ASP A 163 6.47 5.71 15.66
CA ASP A 163 7.69 5.63 16.46
C ASP A 163 7.63 4.35 17.33
N PRO A 164 8.61 3.43 17.23
CA PRO A 164 8.58 2.18 17.98
C PRO A 164 8.73 2.36 19.51
N GLU A 165 9.26 3.50 19.97
CA GLU A 165 9.52 3.78 21.38
C GLU A 165 8.28 4.28 22.12
N ASN A 166 7.44 5.06 21.43
CA ASN A 166 6.31 5.74 22.07
C ASN A 166 4.99 5.61 21.30
N GLY A 167 4.97 4.91 20.18
CA GLY A 167 3.78 4.66 19.37
C GLY A 167 3.24 5.87 18.62
N ARG A 168 3.86 7.06 18.69
CA ARG A 168 3.34 8.26 18.03
C ARG A 168 3.48 8.17 16.52
N ILE A 169 2.52 8.74 15.79
CA ILE A 169 2.57 8.79 14.32
C ILE A 169 3.67 9.77 13.86
N THR A 170 4.59 9.30 13.01
CA THR A 170 5.70 10.09 12.46
C THR A 170 5.57 10.36 10.96
N ALA A 171 4.75 9.59 10.25
CA ALA A 171 4.28 9.88 8.89
C ALA A 171 2.91 9.25 8.69
N GLY A 172 2.04 9.86 7.88
CA GLY A 172 0.76 9.25 7.54
C GLY A 172 0.13 9.80 6.28
N THR A 173 -0.68 8.97 5.62
CA THR A 173 -1.53 9.37 4.50
C THR A 173 -2.86 8.65 4.55
N PHE A 174 -3.91 9.32 4.11
CA PHE A 174 -5.18 8.70 3.77
C PHE A 174 -5.04 8.01 2.42
N LEU A 175 -5.86 6.99 2.17
CA LEU A 175 -6.15 6.47 0.84
C LEU A 175 -7.68 6.48 0.71
N ILE A 176 -8.15 7.24 -0.27
CA ILE A 176 -9.56 7.61 -0.42
C ILE A 176 -10.01 7.37 -1.85
N ALA A 177 -11.26 7.01 -2.06
CA ALA A 177 -11.90 7.08 -3.36
C ALA A 177 -12.66 8.41 -3.46
N ARG A 178 -13.02 8.84 -4.67
CA ARG A 178 -13.88 10.02 -4.86
C ARG A 178 -15.09 9.75 -5.73
N LEU A 179 -16.15 10.47 -5.45
CA LEU A 179 -17.33 10.59 -6.31
C LEU A 179 -17.10 11.62 -7.42
N GLY A 180 -18.00 11.63 -8.40
CA GLY A 180 -17.96 12.61 -9.50
C GLY A 180 -18.03 14.07 -9.04
N ASN A 181 -18.68 14.33 -7.90
CA ASN A 181 -18.78 15.66 -7.29
C ASN A 181 -17.56 16.04 -6.42
N GLY A 182 -16.53 15.20 -6.35
CA GLY A 182 -15.30 15.46 -5.59
C GLY A 182 -15.35 15.07 -4.11
N ASN A 183 -16.50 14.63 -3.59
CA ASN A 183 -16.59 14.12 -2.23
C ASN A 183 -15.86 12.78 -2.09
N THR A 184 -15.30 12.56 -0.91
CA THR A 184 -14.70 11.30 -0.50
C THR A 184 -15.74 10.18 -0.46
N ASN A 185 -15.33 9.00 -0.90
CA ASN A 185 -16.06 7.75 -0.77
C ASN A 185 -15.12 6.63 -0.31
N SER A 186 -15.70 5.47 -0.02
CA SER A 186 -15.01 4.35 0.59
C SER A 186 -13.83 3.84 -0.24
N PHE A 187 -12.71 3.65 0.46
CA PHE A 187 -11.52 2.95 0.01
C PHE A 187 -11.01 2.13 1.20
N GLN A 188 -11.61 0.97 1.38
CA GLN A 188 -11.64 0.21 2.63
C GLN A 188 -10.38 -0.65 2.77
N PRO A 189 -9.70 -0.64 3.93
CA PRO A 189 -8.47 -1.39 4.10
C PRO A 189 -8.72 -2.90 4.16
N GLU A 190 -7.83 -3.70 3.55
CA GLU A 190 -7.81 -5.15 3.70
C GLU A 190 -6.54 -5.63 4.39
N ALA A 191 -5.36 -5.20 3.93
CA ALA A 191 -4.08 -5.71 4.45
C ALA A 191 -2.91 -4.77 4.14
N LEU A 192 -1.83 -4.92 4.90
CA LEU A 192 -0.59 -4.15 4.81
C LEU A 192 0.62 -5.09 4.81
N ALA A 193 1.65 -4.74 4.03
CA ALA A 193 2.98 -5.34 4.14
C ALA A 193 4.06 -4.29 3.88
N VAL A 194 5.28 -4.53 4.36
CA VAL A 194 6.45 -3.70 4.05
C VAL A 194 7.58 -4.61 3.59
N SER A 195 8.33 -4.19 2.57
CA SER A 195 9.58 -4.86 2.17
C SER A 195 10.48 -3.93 1.38
N GLY A 196 11.78 -4.06 1.65
CA GLY A 196 12.76 -3.11 1.18
C GLY A 196 12.31 -1.70 1.53
N THR A 197 12.10 -0.88 0.51
CA THR A 197 11.71 0.53 0.65
C THR A 197 10.23 0.79 0.34
N THR A 198 9.41 -0.25 0.25
CA THR A 198 8.03 -0.15 -0.23
C THR A 198 7.03 -0.63 0.80
N VAL A 199 6.02 0.20 1.05
CA VAL A 199 4.81 -0.15 1.79
C VAL A 199 3.73 -0.55 0.80
N TRP A 200 3.17 -1.74 0.99
CA TRP A 200 2.15 -2.33 0.15
C TRP A 200 0.82 -2.33 0.89
N VAL A 201 -0.21 -1.75 0.30
CA VAL A 201 -1.55 -1.68 0.88
C VAL A 201 -2.53 -2.35 -0.06
N GLN A 202 -3.31 -3.29 0.45
CA GLN A 202 -4.46 -3.84 -0.25
C GLN A 202 -5.74 -3.23 0.33
N ALA A 203 -6.63 -2.80 -0.55
CA ALA A 203 -7.87 -2.13 -0.19
C ALA A 203 -8.98 -2.36 -1.22
N ARG A 204 -10.23 -2.04 -0.87
CA ARG A 204 -11.39 -2.08 -1.78
C ARG A 204 -11.96 -0.70 -2.03
N SER A 205 -12.16 -0.35 -3.29
CA SER A 205 -12.73 0.93 -3.70
C SER A 205 -14.22 0.81 -3.97
N SER A 206 -15.00 1.77 -3.44
CA SER A 206 -16.43 1.90 -3.76
C SER A 206 -16.76 2.99 -4.78
N ALA A 207 -15.74 3.69 -5.28
CA ALA A 207 -15.86 4.69 -6.34
C ALA A 207 -14.52 4.86 -7.05
N TRP A 208 -14.22 6.06 -7.55
CA TRP A 208 -13.02 6.35 -8.33
C TRP A 208 -11.79 6.35 -7.41
N PRO A 209 -10.92 5.32 -7.46
CA PRO A 209 -9.71 5.29 -6.67
C PRO A 209 -8.66 6.24 -7.26
N PRO A 210 -7.64 6.61 -6.48
CA PRO A 210 -6.57 7.46 -6.95
C PRO A 210 -5.61 6.66 -7.85
N ALA A 211 -4.94 7.34 -8.78
CA ALA A 211 -3.82 6.79 -9.54
C ALA A 211 -2.47 7.16 -8.90
N ALA A 212 -1.38 6.58 -9.42
CA ALA A 212 -0.03 7.06 -9.13
C ALA A 212 0.08 8.58 -9.39
N GLY A 213 0.79 9.29 -8.51
CA GLY A 213 0.93 10.75 -8.59
C GLY A 213 -0.30 11.57 -8.19
N ALA A 214 -1.44 10.96 -7.86
CA ALA A 214 -2.62 11.69 -7.38
C ALA A 214 -2.34 12.38 -6.03
N ARG A 215 -2.79 13.63 -5.88
CA ARG A 215 -2.65 14.41 -4.65
C ARG A 215 -3.92 15.19 -4.32
N SER A 216 -4.17 15.44 -3.04
CA SER A 216 -5.21 16.37 -2.62
C SER A 216 -4.88 17.79 -3.09
N GLY A 217 -5.85 18.51 -3.67
CA GLY A 217 -5.68 19.89 -4.14
C GLY A 217 -4.89 20.07 -5.45
N GLY A 218 -4.11 19.07 -5.88
CA GLY A 218 -3.26 19.12 -7.08
C GLY A 218 -3.87 18.55 -8.37
N GLY A 219 -5.20 18.43 -8.45
CA GLY A 219 -5.89 17.70 -9.51
C GLY A 219 -5.99 16.21 -9.17
N TRP A 220 -7.21 15.75 -8.89
CA TRP A 220 -7.46 14.35 -8.56
C TRP A 220 -7.31 13.48 -9.80
N ILE A 221 -6.22 12.70 -9.87
CA ILE A 221 -5.99 11.74 -10.95
C ILE A 221 -6.72 10.45 -10.58
N ARG A 222 -7.78 10.12 -11.33
CA ARG A 222 -8.50 8.84 -11.20
C ARG A 222 -7.64 7.72 -11.76
N PHE A 223 -7.68 6.55 -11.12
CA PHE A 223 -7.09 5.34 -11.68
C PHE A 223 -7.62 5.05 -13.09
N ASP A 224 -6.71 4.66 -13.98
CA ASP A 224 -6.89 4.31 -15.40
C ASP A 224 -8.36 4.29 -15.85
N PRO A 225 -8.92 5.42 -16.31
CA PRO A 225 -10.35 5.52 -16.63
C PRO A 225 -10.72 4.74 -17.90
N GLU A 226 -9.76 4.29 -18.69
CA GLU A 226 -10.03 3.43 -19.85
C GLU A 226 -10.27 2.00 -19.38
N ARG A 227 -9.49 1.51 -18.41
CA ARG A 227 -9.64 0.16 -17.85
C ARG A 227 -10.68 0.06 -16.74
N PHE A 228 -10.73 1.05 -15.86
CA PHE A 228 -11.63 1.12 -14.72
C PHE A 228 -12.65 2.24 -14.94
N ASN A 229 -13.86 1.87 -15.36
CA ASN A 229 -14.94 2.78 -15.71
C ASN A 229 -16.29 2.26 -15.22
N ASP A 230 -17.39 2.97 -15.52
CA ASP A 230 -18.73 2.60 -15.07
C ASP A 230 -19.22 1.24 -15.61
N GLU A 231 -18.65 0.75 -16.71
CA GLU A 231 -18.99 -0.55 -17.29
C GLU A 231 -18.16 -1.69 -16.68
N THR A 232 -16.91 -1.42 -16.29
CA THR A 232 -15.97 -2.44 -15.81
C THR A 232 -15.92 -2.59 -14.30
N ARG A 233 -16.30 -1.56 -13.52
CA ARG A 233 -16.31 -1.62 -12.05
C ARG A 233 -17.43 -2.51 -11.53
N SER A 234 -17.16 -3.30 -10.50
CA SER A 234 -18.09 -4.28 -9.90
C SER A 234 -19.23 -3.67 -9.05
N GLY A 235 -19.53 -2.38 -9.23
CA GLY A 235 -20.52 -1.68 -8.42
C GLY A 235 -20.00 -1.22 -7.05
N GLY A 236 -18.68 -1.15 -6.88
CA GLY A 236 -18.06 -0.46 -5.74
C GLY A 236 -17.49 -1.36 -4.65
N ASN A 237 -16.92 -2.51 -5.02
CA ASN A 237 -16.14 -3.32 -4.08
C ASN A 237 -14.83 -3.81 -4.70
N ASP A 238 -14.35 -3.11 -5.72
CA ASP A 238 -13.20 -3.48 -6.55
C ASP A 238 -11.90 -3.42 -5.75
N ARG A 239 -11.07 -4.46 -5.83
CA ARG A 239 -9.85 -4.59 -5.04
C ARG A 239 -8.67 -3.93 -5.72
N PHE A 240 -7.92 -3.15 -4.95
CA PHE A 240 -6.74 -2.43 -5.39
C PHE A 240 -5.53 -2.74 -4.52
N GLN A 241 -4.36 -2.59 -5.13
CA GLN A 241 -3.08 -2.55 -4.45
C GLN A 241 -2.42 -1.18 -4.65
N VAL A 242 -1.99 -0.56 -3.57
CA VAL A 242 -1.31 0.74 -3.56
C VAL A 242 0.10 0.56 -3.00
N LEU A 243 1.08 1.12 -3.70
CA LEU A 243 2.48 1.10 -3.30
C LEU A 243 2.89 2.52 -2.89
N LEU A 244 3.53 2.62 -1.72
CA LEU A 244 4.01 3.87 -1.14
C LEU A 244 5.50 3.71 -0.77
N PRO A 245 6.31 4.79 -0.78
CA PRO A 245 7.62 4.77 -0.14
C PRO A 245 7.49 4.71 1.39
N LEU A 246 8.58 4.37 2.10
CA LEU A 246 8.63 4.35 3.58
C LEU A 246 8.27 5.71 4.23
N ASP A 247 8.42 6.82 3.51
CA ASP A 247 8.03 8.15 4.00
C ASP A 247 6.57 8.53 3.72
N LEU A 248 5.83 7.70 2.97
CA LEU A 248 4.42 7.86 2.64
C LEU A 248 4.07 9.16 1.86
N THR A 249 5.02 9.74 1.13
CA THR A 249 4.87 11.08 0.50
C THR A 249 4.24 11.09 -0.90
N GLU A 250 4.08 9.93 -1.53
CA GLU A 250 3.47 9.78 -2.85
C GLU A 250 2.90 8.37 -3.10
N LEU A 251 2.00 8.25 -4.07
CA LEU A 251 1.58 6.94 -4.59
C LEU A 251 2.52 6.51 -5.72
N LEU A 252 3.38 5.53 -5.47
CA LEU A 252 4.32 5.00 -6.47
C LEU A 252 3.59 4.25 -7.57
N ALA A 253 2.60 3.44 -7.18
CA ALA A 253 1.77 2.68 -8.09
C ALA A 253 0.40 2.41 -7.46
N VAL A 254 -0.61 2.27 -8.31
CA VAL A 254 -1.93 1.74 -7.95
C VAL A 254 -2.28 0.68 -8.98
N ARG A 255 -2.83 -0.45 -8.55
CA ARG A 255 -3.19 -1.57 -9.42
C ARG A 255 -4.57 -2.08 -9.06
N TRP A 256 -5.32 -2.50 -10.07
CA TRP A 256 -6.62 -3.16 -9.91
C TRP A 256 -6.42 -4.68 -9.98
N LEU A 257 -6.85 -5.41 -8.94
CA LEU A 257 -6.56 -6.84 -8.74
C LEU A 257 -7.68 -7.77 -9.21
N ASP A 258 -8.89 -7.27 -9.47
CA ASP A 258 -10.03 -8.12 -9.85
C ASP A 258 -10.07 -8.44 -11.35
N GLN A 259 -9.04 -8.05 -12.09
CA GLN A 259 -8.81 -8.42 -13.49
C GLN A 259 -7.97 -9.69 -13.55
N ASN A 260 -8.56 -10.88 -13.35
CA ASN A 260 -7.96 -12.20 -13.60
C ASN A 260 -6.41 -12.23 -13.56
N GLU A 261 -5.81 -12.04 -12.38
CA GLU A 261 -4.38 -12.27 -12.16
C GLU A 261 -4.14 -13.67 -11.59
#